data_AF-A0A7S0YJN5-F1
#
_entry.id   AF-A0A7S0YJN5-F1
#
_cell.length_a   1.000
_cell.length_b   1.000
_cell.length_c   1.000
_cell.angle_alpha   90.00
_cell.angle_beta   90.00
_cell.angle_gamma   90.00
#
_symmetry.space_group_name_H-M   'P 1'
#
loop_
_entity.id
_entity.type
_entity.pdbx_description
1 polymer ?
#
loop_
_entity_poly.entity_id
_entity_poly.type
_entity_poly.pdbx_seq_one_letter_code
_entity_poly.pdbx_strand_id
1 'polypeptide(L)'
;SGDGAGSGGGGSGNNTNSNDMMNEADDDAELAARMRRLRAQSSAADGSNKRALVLRKMTEKFSRRINLDADADVAKRVYYLAQNQIQVLYQYGEGRITRSSREFTKDGTSKVVRVDPTADPPQASELLEDFQSLLSAERDCLQAVRDSEWEASEILRTRTNQEQNITLEVPYYDIVRIKAEESEEEEEEETRAVYDYLSPFLPTLLGNQVMTRAQALEVREKALKALKDRLIERANIIQARLDEESAALLKRQQNFNRDRDQMSAAEEEEYEKLVDEGLFRITILERRLKRHEEQALQKYYELDHKLRADPRLASLVNAGMGKAY
;
A
#
# COMPACT_ATOMS: atom_id res chain seq x y z
N SER A 1 -21.08 -14.89 76.85
CA SER A 1 -21.11 -14.15 75.57
C SER A 1 -19.75 -14.27 74.90
N GLY A 2 -19.69 -14.91 73.72
CA GLY A 2 -18.57 -14.94 72.74
C GLY A 2 -17.30 -15.68 73.17
N ASP A 3 -16.89 -16.80 72.57
CA ASP A 3 -16.27 -17.01 71.22
C ASP A 3 -14.94 -16.24 71.06
N GLY A 4 -13.80 -16.77 70.59
CA GLY A 4 -13.40 -18.08 70.04
C GLY A 4 -11.84 -18.19 70.07
N ALA A 5 -11.26 -19.40 70.12
CA ALA A 5 -10.65 -20.13 68.99
C ALA A 5 -9.76 -19.26 68.08
N GLY A 6 -8.51 -19.56 67.75
CA GLY A 6 -7.71 -20.78 67.77
C GLY A 6 -6.64 -20.59 66.69
N SER A 7 -5.37 -20.75 67.02
CA SER A 7 -4.24 -20.52 66.12
C SER A 7 -4.12 -21.64 65.08
N GLY A 8 -4.20 -21.31 63.78
CA GLY A 8 -3.90 -22.20 62.68
C GLY A 8 -2.83 -21.58 61.78
N GLY A 9 -1.66 -22.23 61.71
CA GLY A 9 -0.62 -21.92 60.74
C GLY A 9 -0.98 -22.45 59.35
N GLY A 10 -0.71 -21.66 58.32
CA GLY A 10 -0.79 -22.04 56.91
C GLY A 10 0.44 -21.54 56.17
N GLY A 11 1.30 -22.45 55.74
CA GLY A 11 2.39 -22.17 54.83
C GLY A 11 1.87 -22.05 53.39
N SER A 12 2.14 -20.93 52.74
CA SER A 12 1.93 -20.76 51.29
C SER A 12 3.13 -21.30 50.53
N GLY A 13 2.99 -22.50 49.97
CA GLY A 13 3.85 -23.00 48.90
C GLY A 13 3.38 -22.44 47.56
N ASN A 14 4.23 -21.64 46.92
CA ASN A 14 4.00 -21.12 45.56
C ASN A 14 4.45 -22.20 44.57
N ASN A 15 3.51 -23.00 44.06
CA ASN A 15 3.75 -24.05 43.07
C ASN A 15 3.52 -23.45 41.67
N THR A 16 4.56 -22.88 41.05
CA THR A 16 4.50 -22.52 39.63
C THR A 16 4.71 -23.77 38.78
N ASN A 17 3.68 -24.04 37.99
CA ASN A 17 3.39 -25.27 37.27
C ASN A 17 4.42 -25.51 36.15
N SER A 18 5.18 -26.58 36.23
CA SER A 18 6.18 -26.98 35.21
C SER A 18 5.55 -27.42 33.88
N ASN A 19 4.22 -27.60 33.85
CA ASN A 19 3.46 -28.02 32.67
C ASN A 19 3.14 -26.88 31.69
N ASP A 20 3.16 -25.60 32.11
CA ASP A 20 2.87 -24.49 31.19
C ASP A 20 4.04 -24.19 30.24
N MET A 21 5.30 -24.40 30.68
CA MET A 21 6.47 -24.18 29.82
C MET A 21 6.69 -25.26 28.74
N MET A 22 6.07 -26.45 28.88
CA MET A 22 6.14 -27.50 27.85
C MET A 22 5.11 -27.26 26.72
N ASN A 23 3.94 -26.71 27.04
CA ASN A 23 2.92 -26.40 26.03
C ASN A 23 3.30 -25.20 25.15
N GLU A 24 3.91 -24.15 25.71
CA GLU A 24 4.36 -22.99 24.91
C GLU A 24 5.43 -23.37 23.87
N ALA A 25 6.35 -24.29 24.22
CA ALA A 25 7.39 -24.76 23.30
C ALA A 25 6.82 -25.61 22.15
N ASP A 26 5.78 -26.40 22.43
CA ASP A 26 5.09 -27.22 21.43
C ASP A 26 4.20 -26.37 20.52
N ASP A 27 3.54 -25.34 21.06
CA ASP A 27 2.74 -24.36 20.30
C ASP A 27 3.63 -23.51 19.37
N ASP A 28 4.80 -23.06 19.86
CA ASP A 28 5.79 -22.33 19.04
C ASP A 28 6.36 -23.20 17.91
N ALA A 29 6.59 -24.49 18.19
CA ALA A 29 7.06 -25.44 17.19
C ALA A 29 5.99 -25.72 16.11
N GLU A 30 4.71 -25.82 16.50
CA GLU A 30 3.59 -25.99 15.57
C GLU A 30 3.38 -24.74 14.71
N LEU A 31 3.49 -23.55 15.30
CA LEU A 31 3.36 -22.28 14.60
C LEU A 31 4.52 -22.09 13.59
N ALA A 32 5.75 -22.44 13.98
CA ALA A 32 6.90 -22.46 13.07
C ALA A 32 6.72 -23.48 11.93
N ALA A 33 6.14 -24.64 12.19
CA ALA A 33 5.83 -25.65 11.17
C ALA A 33 4.74 -25.18 10.20
N ARG A 34 3.71 -24.48 10.72
CA ARG A 34 2.63 -23.89 9.91
C ARG A 34 3.16 -22.78 9.00
N MET A 35 4.05 -21.93 9.50
CA MET A 35 4.74 -20.90 8.72
C MET A 35 5.59 -21.51 7.58
N ARG A 36 6.30 -22.62 7.83
CA ARG A 36 7.05 -23.34 6.77
C ARG A 36 6.13 -23.90 5.69
N ARG A 37 4.96 -24.42 6.04
CA ARG A 37 3.98 -24.93 5.06
C ARG A 37 3.40 -23.82 4.19
N LEU A 38 3.07 -22.68 4.78
CA LEU A 38 2.61 -21.49 4.05
C LEU A 38 3.69 -20.97 3.08
N ARG A 39 4.96 -20.96 3.50
CA ARG A 39 6.12 -20.62 2.66
C ARG A 39 6.31 -21.56 1.45
N ALA A 40 6.09 -22.86 1.63
CA ALA A 40 6.14 -23.85 0.55
C ALA A 40 4.99 -23.67 -0.46
N GLN A 41 3.81 -23.26 0.01
CA GLN A 41 2.65 -23.01 -0.85
C GLN A 41 2.77 -21.69 -1.63
N SER A 42 3.31 -20.63 -1.02
CA SER A 42 3.49 -19.33 -1.69
C SER A 42 4.58 -19.38 -2.78
N SER A 43 5.66 -20.13 -2.54
CA SER A 43 6.75 -20.30 -3.52
C SER A 43 6.36 -21.13 -4.75
N ALA A 44 5.32 -21.96 -4.65
CA ALA A 44 4.78 -22.71 -5.79
C ALA A 44 3.80 -21.88 -6.66
N ALA A 45 3.17 -20.85 -6.09
CA ALA A 45 2.15 -20.03 -6.77
C ALA A 45 2.74 -18.83 -7.53
N ASP A 46 3.89 -18.30 -7.10
CA ASP A 46 4.54 -17.16 -7.75
C ASP A 46 5.66 -17.64 -8.68
N GLY A 47 5.29 -17.97 -9.92
CA GLY A 47 6.24 -18.30 -11.00
C GLY A 47 7.11 -17.11 -11.44
N SER A 48 7.00 -15.94 -10.80
CA SER A 48 7.93 -14.83 -11.03
C SER A 48 9.21 -15.07 -10.23
N ASN A 49 10.19 -15.67 -10.90
CA ASN A 49 11.55 -15.85 -10.40
C ASN A 49 12.25 -14.47 -10.32
N LYS A 50 11.75 -13.59 -9.43
CA LYS A 50 12.45 -12.37 -9.02
C LYS A 50 13.77 -12.84 -8.43
N ARG A 51 14.86 -12.56 -9.16
CA ARG A 51 16.22 -12.95 -8.79
C ARG A 51 16.46 -12.60 -7.32
N ALA A 52 16.42 -13.60 -6.46
CA ALA A 52 16.75 -13.48 -5.06
C ALA A 52 18.10 -12.76 -4.96
N LEU A 53 18.14 -11.66 -4.22
CA LEU A 53 19.35 -10.86 -4.13
C LEU A 53 20.49 -11.76 -3.61
N VAL A 54 21.64 -11.66 -4.27
CA VAL A 54 22.81 -12.44 -3.91
C VAL A 54 23.43 -11.79 -2.68
N LEU A 55 23.31 -12.44 -1.53
CA LEU A 55 23.95 -11.99 -0.29
C LEU A 55 25.47 -12.07 -0.45
N ARG A 56 26.14 -10.92 -0.37
CA ARG A 56 27.61 -10.84 -0.46
C ARG A 56 28.29 -10.91 0.90
N LYS A 57 27.67 -10.28 1.90
CA LYS A 57 28.21 -10.12 3.25
C LYS A 57 27.06 -10.04 4.25
N MET A 58 27.20 -10.75 5.36
CA MET A 58 26.29 -10.65 6.52
C MET A 58 27.09 -10.23 7.74
N THR A 59 26.43 -9.58 8.70
CA THR A 59 27.11 -9.07 9.89
C THR A 59 26.17 -9.08 11.07
N GLU A 60 26.60 -9.71 12.16
CA GLU A 60 25.95 -9.68 13.46
C GLU A 60 26.74 -8.77 14.38
N LYS A 61 26.04 -7.92 15.13
CA LYS A 61 26.65 -7.01 16.10
C LYS A 61 26.04 -7.29 17.46
N PHE A 62 26.89 -7.31 18.48
CA PHE A 62 26.53 -7.65 19.84
C PHE A 62 26.94 -6.51 20.77
N SER A 63 26.12 -6.27 21.80
CA SER A 63 26.41 -5.31 22.86
C SER A 63 27.45 -5.85 23.84
N ARG A 64 28.21 -4.96 24.49
CA ARG A 64 29.21 -5.32 25.49
C ARG A 64 28.56 -5.97 26.71
N ARG A 65 29.04 -7.15 27.09
CA ARG A 65 28.65 -7.83 28.33
C ARG A 65 29.74 -7.64 29.38
N ILE A 66 29.43 -6.90 30.44
CA ILE A 66 30.38 -6.53 31.50
C ILE A 66 30.90 -7.76 32.26
N ASN A 67 30.10 -8.82 32.32
CA ASN A 67 30.43 -10.06 33.03
C ASN A 67 31.46 -10.95 32.31
N LEU A 68 31.86 -10.59 31.08
CA LEU A 68 32.81 -11.35 30.27
C LEU A 68 34.04 -10.50 29.95
N ASP A 69 35.20 -11.15 29.90
CA ASP A 69 36.41 -10.49 29.47
C ASP A 69 36.29 -9.96 28.04
N ALA A 70 36.94 -8.83 27.75
CA ALA A 70 36.87 -8.18 26.44
C ALA A 70 37.39 -9.08 25.32
N ASP A 71 38.41 -9.88 25.59
CA ASP A 71 39.02 -10.78 24.60
C ASP A 71 38.20 -12.07 24.38
N ALA A 72 37.19 -12.34 25.20
CA ALA A 72 36.24 -13.46 25.07
C ALA A 72 34.83 -13.02 24.64
N ASP A 73 34.50 -11.74 24.78
CA ASP A 73 33.18 -11.20 24.43
C ASP A 73 33.13 -10.76 22.97
N VAL A 74 32.32 -11.45 22.18
CA VAL A 74 32.17 -11.14 20.75
C VAL A 74 31.43 -9.82 20.59
N ALA A 75 32.02 -8.88 19.85
CA ALA A 75 31.39 -7.62 19.48
C ALA A 75 30.70 -7.70 18.12
N LYS A 76 31.31 -8.42 17.18
CA LYS A 76 30.84 -8.47 15.80
C LYS A 76 31.29 -9.75 15.12
N ARG A 77 30.36 -10.43 14.45
CA ARG A 77 30.65 -11.51 13.50
C ARG A 77 30.38 -11.02 12.09
N VAL A 78 31.25 -11.36 11.16
CA VAL A 78 31.16 -10.92 9.78
C VAL A 78 31.36 -12.13 8.88
N TYR A 79 30.35 -12.44 8.08
CA TYR A 79 30.37 -13.54 7.13
C TYR A 79 30.55 -12.98 5.72
N TYR A 80 31.71 -13.20 5.11
CA TYR A 80 32.02 -12.83 3.73
C TYR A 80 31.72 -14.01 2.81
N LEU A 81 30.47 -14.09 2.33
CA LEU A 81 29.97 -15.22 1.57
C LEU A 81 30.71 -15.43 0.24
N ALA A 82 31.05 -14.35 -0.47
CA ALA A 82 31.78 -14.45 -1.74
C ALA A 82 33.23 -14.91 -1.57
N GLN A 83 33.82 -14.70 -0.38
CA GLN A 83 35.21 -15.03 -0.08
C GLN A 83 35.33 -16.31 0.75
N ASN A 84 34.21 -16.92 1.16
CA ASN A 84 34.17 -18.06 2.09
C ASN A 84 34.97 -17.80 3.38
N GLN A 85 34.86 -16.59 3.92
CA GLN A 85 35.59 -16.15 5.11
C GLN A 85 34.66 -15.67 6.21
N ILE A 86 35.01 -15.98 7.45
CA ILE A 86 34.31 -15.56 8.66
C ILE A 86 35.28 -14.80 9.54
N GLN A 87 34.91 -13.58 9.93
CA GLN A 87 35.71 -12.74 10.81
C GLN A 87 34.93 -12.46 12.11
N VAL A 88 35.55 -12.79 13.23
CA VAL A 88 35.06 -12.52 14.58
C VAL A 88 35.90 -11.42 15.18
N LEU A 89 35.23 -10.37 15.66
CA LEU A 89 35.83 -9.23 16.31
C LEU A 89 35.31 -9.19 17.75
N TYR A 90 36.25 -9.17 18.70
CA TYR A 90 35.94 -9.09 20.11
C TYR A 90 35.76 -7.64 20.56
N GLN A 91 35.28 -7.45 21.78
CA GLN A 91 35.07 -6.13 22.36
C GLN A 91 36.40 -5.44 22.66
N TYR A 92 36.35 -4.12 22.80
CA TYR A 92 37.50 -3.36 23.27
C TYR A 92 37.68 -3.58 24.77
N GLY A 93 38.92 -3.85 25.18
CA GLY A 93 39.28 -3.87 26.61
C GLY A 93 39.26 -2.48 27.22
N GLU A 94 39.08 -2.42 28.53
CA GLU A 94 39.13 -1.15 29.26
C GLU A 94 40.49 -0.48 29.05
N GLY A 95 40.48 0.78 28.61
CA GLY A 95 41.71 1.55 28.30
C GLY A 95 42.47 1.09 27.05
N ARG A 96 41.94 0.17 26.22
CA ARG A 96 42.60 -0.33 25.01
C ARG A 96 41.99 0.24 23.72
N ILE A 97 42.84 0.63 22.77
CA ILE A 97 42.44 1.17 21.46
C ILE A 97 42.34 0.05 20.40
N THR A 98 42.97 -1.10 20.66
CA THR A 98 42.93 -2.30 19.81
C THR A 98 42.05 -3.38 20.42
N ARG A 99 41.57 -4.31 19.58
CA ARG A 99 40.74 -5.45 19.97
C ARG A 99 41.29 -6.74 19.38
N SER A 100 40.95 -7.86 20.00
CA SER A 100 41.29 -9.18 19.46
C SER A 100 40.37 -9.51 18.27
N SER A 101 40.88 -10.31 17.33
CA SER A 101 40.12 -10.80 16.18
C SER A 101 40.53 -12.21 15.79
N ARG A 102 39.58 -12.96 15.25
CA ARG A 102 39.80 -14.28 14.64
C ARG A 102 39.24 -14.27 13.23
N GLU A 103 39.97 -14.82 12.29
CA GLU A 103 39.56 -15.00 10.90
C GLU A 103 39.64 -16.47 10.56
N PHE A 104 38.56 -17.01 10.00
CA PHE A 104 38.45 -18.38 9.56
C PHE A 104 38.13 -18.39 8.07
N THR A 105 38.87 -19.17 7.28
CA THR A 105 38.50 -19.49 5.90
C THR A 105 37.88 -20.88 5.86
N LYS A 106 36.89 -21.10 4.99
CA LYS A 106 36.29 -22.44 4.81
C LYS A 106 37.28 -23.46 4.24
N ASP A 107 38.41 -23.00 3.70
CA ASP A 107 39.55 -23.82 3.27
C ASP A 107 40.40 -24.34 4.45
N GLY A 108 40.02 -24.03 5.70
CA GLY A 108 40.65 -24.56 6.92
C GLY A 108 41.78 -23.69 7.48
N THR A 109 41.99 -22.47 6.97
CA THR A 109 42.98 -21.55 7.53
C THR A 109 42.35 -20.68 8.62
N SER A 110 42.93 -20.68 9.81
CA SER A 110 42.57 -19.77 10.90
C SER A 110 43.69 -18.78 11.20
N LYS A 111 43.39 -17.48 11.24
CA LYS A 111 44.30 -16.43 11.71
C LYS A 111 43.76 -15.86 13.01
N VAL A 112 44.58 -15.86 14.05
CA VAL A 112 44.21 -15.32 15.36
C VAL A 112 45.10 -14.11 15.63
N VAL A 113 44.48 -12.96 15.89
CA VAL A 113 45.15 -11.74 16.31
C VAL A 113 44.65 -11.43 17.71
N ARG A 114 45.56 -11.36 18.68
CA ARG A 114 45.23 -10.94 20.04
C ARG A 114 45.93 -9.64 20.40
N VAL A 115 45.29 -8.89 21.29
CA VAL A 115 45.86 -7.64 21.79
C VAL A 115 47.04 -7.91 22.71
N ASP A 116 46.97 -8.96 23.53
CA ASP A 116 48.08 -9.40 24.36
C ASP A 116 48.99 -10.38 23.58
N PRO A 117 50.24 -10.00 23.24
CA PRO A 117 51.17 -10.87 22.54
C PRO A 117 51.74 -11.99 23.42
N THR A 118 51.56 -11.91 24.75
CA THR A 118 52.12 -12.86 25.73
C THR A 118 51.15 -13.96 26.14
N ALA A 119 49.86 -13.82 25.82
CA ALA A 119 48.86 -14.85 26.07
C ALA A 119 49.12 -16.11 25.22
N ASP A 120 48.80 -17.29 25.76
CA ASP A 120 48.99 -18.57 25.08
C ASP A 120 48.04 -18.74 23.89
N PRO A 121 48.51 -19.12 22.70
CA PRO A 121 47.65 -19.26 21.52
C PRO A 121 46.50 -20.25 21.80
N PRO A 122 45.29 -19.99 21.29
CA PRO A 122 44.16 -20.87 21.52
C PRO A 122 44.45 -22.27 20.96
N GLN A 123 43.94 -23.30 21.64
CA GLN A 123 44.19 -24.67 21.23
C GLN A 123 43.51 -24.96 19.88
N ALA A 124 44.13 -25.80 19.04
CA ALA A 124 43.58 -26.15 17.74
C ALA A 124 42.18 -26.80 17.82
N SER A 125 41.89 -27.53 18.91
CA SER A 125 40.56 -28.10 19.18
C SER A 125 39.50 -27.02 19.43
N GLU A 126 39.83 -26.00 20.22
CA GLU A 126 38.93 -24.87 20.50
C GLU A 126 38.62 -24.08 19.24
N LEU A 127 39.63 -23.85 18.39
CA LEU A 127 39.45 -23.17 17.10
C LEU A 127 38.54 -23.95 16.16
N LEU A 128 38.58 -25.29 16.20
CA LEU A 128 37.73 -26.15 15.39
C LEU A 128 36.28 -26.11 15.90
N GLU A 129 36.07 -26.18 17.22
CA GLU A 129 34.74 -26.06 17.83
C GLU A 129 34.12 -24.69 17.55
N ASP A 130 34.88 -23.61 17.72
CA ASP A 130 34.48 -22.26 17.36
C ASP A 130 34.07 -22.17 15.89
N PHE A 131 34.87 -22.76 14.99
CA PHE A 131 34.58 -22.75 13.56
C PHE A 131 33.28 -23.49 13.23
N GLN A 132 33.03 -24.65 13.84
CA GLN A 132 31.77 -25.38 13.67
C GLN A 132 30.57 -24.57 14.17
N SER A 133 30.69 -23.94 15.34
CA SER A 133 29.68 -23.03 15.89
C SER A 133 29.41 -21.83 14.99
N LEU A 134 30.45 -21.26 14.37
CA LEU A 134 30.33 -20.16 13.41
C LEU A 134 29.65 -20.60 12.11
N LEU A 135 29.86 -21.83 11.64
CA LEU A 135 29.16 -22.36 10.46
C LEU A 135 27.67 -22.57 10.73
N SER A 136 27.29 -23.06 11.93
CA SER A 136 25.87 -23.13 12.30
C SER A 136 25.25 -21.73 12.41
N ALA A 137 25.96 -20.78 13.04
CA ALA A 137 25.50 -19.40 13.16
C ALA A 137 25.39 -18.71 11.78
N GLU A 138 26.30 -18.98 10.84
CA GLU A 138 26.22 -18.48 9.46
C GLU A 138 24.94 -18.95 8.77
N ARG A 139 24.60 -20.24 8.89
CA ARG A 139 23.37 -20.81 8.33
C ARG A 139 22.14 -20.16 8.95
N ASP A 140 22.12 -20.00 10.26
CA ASP A 140 20.96 -19.47 10.98
C ASP A 140 20.77 -17.97 10.67
N CYS A 141 21.87 -17.21 10.58
CA CYS A 141 21.87 -15.80 10.15
C CYS A 141 21.35 -15.66 8.70
N LEU A 142 21.81 -16.53 7.79
CA LEU A 142 21.34 -16.55 6.41
C LEU A 142 19.84 -16.86 6.34
N GLN A 143 19.38 -17.82 7.15
CA GLN A 143 17.98 -18.19 7.20
C GLN A 143 17.12 -17.01 7.72
N ALA A 144 17.56 -16.33 8.78
CA ALA A 144 16.88 -15.15 9.31
C ALA A 144 16.77 -14.01 8.28
N VAL A 145 17.83 -13.75 7.52
CA VAL A 145 17.79 -12.75 6.43
C VAL A 145 16.78 -13.15 5.36
N ARG A 146 16.73 -14.43 4.97
CA ARG A 146 15.77 -14.94 3.98
C ARG A 146 14.33 -14.89 4.47
N ASP A 147 14.11 -15.13 5.76
CA ASP A 147 12.77 -15.02 6.36
C ASP A 147 12.31 -13.56 6.41
N SER A 148 13.22 -12.63 6.76
CA SER A 148 12.94 -11.19 6.71
C SER A 148 12.68 -10.69 5.28
N GLU A 149 13.41 -11.17 4.27
CA GLU A 149 13.14 -10.87 2.86
C GLU A 149 11.73 -11.34 2.44
N TRP A 150 11.34 -12.54 2.86
CA TRP A 150 10.02 -13.09 2.56
C TRP A 150 8.91 -12.29 3.26
N GLU A 151 9.07 -11.99 4.55
CA GLU A 151 8.14 -11.17 5.32
C GLU A 151 7.95 -9.79 4.69
N ALA A 152 9.05 -9.11 4.33
CA ALA A 152 8.99 -7.82 3.66
C ALA A 152 8.26 -7.92 2.30
N SER A 153 8.53 -8.95 1.51
CA SER A 153 7.83 -9.18 0.25
C SER A 153 6.33 -9.42 0.44
N GLU A 154 5.94 -10.14 1.49
CA GLU A 154 4.55 -10.42 1.80
C GLU A 154 3.81 -9.18 2.30
N ILE A 155 4.48 -8.35 3.12
CA ILE A 155 3.97 -7.03 3.53
C ILE A 155 3.74 -6.16 2.29
N LEU A 156 4.73 -6.08 1.38
CA LEU A 156 4.59 -5.30 0.15
C LEU A 156 3.44 -5.81 -0.72
N ARG A 157 3.32 -7.13 -0.89
CA ARG A 157 2.21 -7.74 -1.65
C ARG A 157 0.85 -7.39 -1.04
N THR A 158 0.75 -7.49 0.28
CA THR A 158 -0.47 -7.17 1.03
C THR A 158 -0.80 -5.67 0.92
N ARG A 159 0.19 -4.80 1.09
CA ARG A 159 0.06 -3.34 0.92
C ARG A 159 -0.38 -2.98 -0.48
N THR A 160 0.22 -3.55 -1.53
CA THR A 160 -0.20 -3.32 -2.92
C THR A 160 -1.66 -3.74 -3.14
N ASN A 161 -2.09 -4.87 -2.59
CA ASN A 161 -3.48 -5.30 -2.67
C ASN A 161 -4.42 -4.35 -1.92
N GLN A 162 -4.04 -3.92 -0.70
CA GLN A 162 -4.78 -2.92 0.07
C GLN A 162 -4.86 -1.56 -0.65
N GLU A 163 -3.77 -1.12 -1.28
CA GLU A 163 -3.71 0.12 -2.06
C GLU A 163 -4.57 0.05 -3.33
N GLN A 164 -4.67 -1.13 -3.95
CA GLN A 164 -5.60 -1.37 -5.07
C GLN A 164 -7.05 -1.39 -4.61
N ASN A 165 -7.31 -1.84 -3.38
CA ASN A 165 -8.64 -1.99 -2.78
C ASN A 165 -8.86 -1.00 -1.63
N ILE A 166 -8.46 0.27 -1.82
CA ILE A 166 -8.74 1.32 -0.84
C ILE A 166 -10.24 1.61 -0.85
N THR A 167 -10.93 1.13 0.18
CA THR A 167 -12.29 1.57 0.51
C THR A 167 -12.18 2.76 1.44
N LEU A 168 -12.64 3.94 1.02
CA LEU A 168 -12.72 5.10 1.91
C LEU A 168 -13.81 4.85 2.95
N GLU A 169 -13.41 4.68 4.20
CA GLU A 169 -14.35 4.74 5.33
C GLU A 169 -14.72 6.20 5.56
N VAL A 170 -15.81 6.61 4.91
CA VAL A 170 -16.39 7.93 5.11
C VAL A 170 -16.97 7.97 6.54
N PRO A 171 -16.64 8.98 7.37
CA PRO A 171 -17.24 9.16 8.69
C PRO A 171 -18.77 9.20 8.60
N TYR A 172 -19.51 8.62 9.55
CA TYR A 172 -20.98 8.49 9.46
C TYR A 172 -21.73 9.79 9.09
N TYR A 173 -21.23 10.95 9.51
CA TYR A 173 -21.81 12.26 9.16
C TYR A 173 -21.48 12.73 7.74
N ASP A 174 -20.30 12.37 7.25
CA ASP A 174 -19.93 12.55 5.85
C ASP A 174 -20.60 11.50 4.97
N ILE A 175 -20.97 10.31 5.48
CA ILE A 175 -21.81 9.36 4.73
C ILE A 175 -23.16 10.00 4.42
N VAL A 176 -23.74 10.81 5.31
CA VAL A 176 -25.03 11.48 5.04
C VAL A 176 -24.86 12.64 4.07
N ARG A 177 -23.73 13.35 4.07
CA ARG A 177 -23.43 14.44 3.12
C ARG A 177 -23.00 13.93 1.75
N ILE A 178 -22.06 12.99 1.72
CA ILE A 178 -21.60 12.28 0.54
C ILE A 178 -22.72 11.40 0.01
N LYS A 179 -23.52 10.69 0.81
CA LYS A 179 -24.77 10.10 0.28
C LYS A 179 -25.81 11.15 0.00
N ALA A 180 -25.82 12.37 0.50
CA ALA A 180 -26.78 13.36 -0.02
C ALA A 180 -26.33 13.83 -1.42
N GLU A 181 -25.03 14.05 -1.63
CA GLU A 181 -24.45 14.48 -2.90
C GLU A 181 -24.35 13.32 -3.92
N GLU A 182 -23.95 12.12 -3.50
CA GLU A 182 -23.95 10.85 -4.23
C GLU A 182 -25.35 10.23 -4.29
N SER A 183 -26.28 10.41 -3.36
CA SER A 183 -27.69 10.04 -3.63
C SER A 183 -28.32 11.08 -4.53
N GLU A 184 -27.94 12.35 -4.51
CA GLU A 184 -28.38 13.27 -5.56
C GLU A 184 -27.75 12.89 -6.92
N GLU A 185 -26.45 12.54 -7.00
CA GLU A 185 -25.77 12.16 -8.25
C GLU A 185 -26.05 10.70 -8.70
N GLU A 186 -26.10 9.74 -7.78
CA GLU A 186 -26.45 8.31 -7.96
C GLU A 186 -27.96 8.09 -7.92
N GLU A 187 -28.84 8.80 -7.19
CA GLU A 187 -30.27 8.78 -7.53
C GLU A 187 -30.46 9.47 -8.88
N GLU A 188 -29.73 10.54 -9.22
CA GLU A 188 -29.73 11.04 -10.61
C GLU A 188 -29.20 10.04 -11.65
N GLU A 189 -28.40 9.02 -11.27
CA GLU A 189 -27.84 8.00 -12.19
C GLU A 189 -28.50 6.60 -12.09
N GLU A 190 -29.07 6.22 -10.95
CA GLU A 190 -29.78 4.97 -10.63
C GLU A 190 -31.29 5.15 -10.82
N THR A 191 -31.88 6.33 -10.59
CA THR A 191 -33.24 6.61 -11.14
C THR A 191 -33.23 6.70 -12.66
N ARG A 192 -32.06 6.79 -13.33
CA ARG A 192 -31.97 6.57 -14.79
C ARG A 192 -32.16 5.10 -15.18
N ALA A 193 -32.18 4.17 -14.23
CA ALA A 193 -32.68 2.83 -14.51
C ALA A 193 -34.19 2.92 -14.76
N VAL A 194 -34.55 2.89 -16.05
CA VAL A 194 -35.90 2.89 -16.64
C VAL A 194 -36.51 4.28 -16.92
N TYR A 195 -35.72 5.36 -16.99
CA TYR A 195 -36.20 6.54 -17.73
C TYR A 195 -36.09 6.27 -19.23
N ASP A 196 -37.25 6.20 -19.87
CA ASP A 196 -37.37 6.14 -21.32
C ASP A 196 -36.71 7.38 -21.94
N TYR A 197 -35.53 7.20 -22.52
CA TYR A 197 -34.71 8.25 -23.11
C TYR A 197 -35.42 9.02 -24.24
N LEU A 198 -36.52 8.49 -24.76
CA LEU A 198 -37.29 9.09 -25.84
C LEU A 198 -38.60 9.71 -25.37
N SER A 199 -39.19 9.21 -24.27
CA SER A 199 -40.52 9.62 -23.80
C SER A 199 -40.72 11.14 -23.62
N PRO A 200 -39.76 11.93 -23.10
CA PRO A 200 -39.92 13.38 -22.96
C PRO A 200 -40.01 14.12 -24.29
N PHE A 201 -39.52 13.51 -25.37
CA PHE A 201 -39.43 14.11 -26.69
C PHE A 201 -40.54 13.63 -27.62
N LEU A 202 -41.22 12.53 -27.29
CA LEU A 202 -42.29 11.97 -28.11
C LEU A 202 -43.51 12.92 -28.16
N PRO A 203 -44.08 13.14 -29.35
CA PRO A 203 -45.33 13.89 -29.48
C PRO A 203 -46.50 13.11 -28.87
N THR A 204 -47.52 13.82 -28.39
CA THR A 204 -48.77 13.21 -27.94
C THR A 204 -49.51 12.61 -29.14
N LEU A 205 -49.51 11.29 -29.26
CA LEU A 205 -50.22 10.55 -30.31
C LEU A 205 -51.58 10.08 -29.79
N LEU A 206 -52.65 10.29 -30.57
CA LEU A 206 -54.00 9.84 -30.24
C LEU A 206 -54.31 8.49 -30.91
N GLY A 207 -54.65 7.47 -30.13
CA GLY A 207 -55.05 6.15 -30.64
C GLY A 207 -53.91 5.38 -31.32
N ASN A 208 -54.17 4.77 -32.48
CA ASN A 208 -53.19 3.96 -33.25
C ASN A 208 -52.36 4.80 -34.25
N GLN A 209 -52.21 6.11 -34.03
CA GLN A 209 -51.41 6.93 -34.94
C GLN A 209 -49.91 6.60 -34.82
N VAL A 210 -49.28 6.34 -35.96
CA VAL A 210 -47.83 6.14 -36.06
C VAL A 210 -47.17 7.48 -36.38
N MET A 211 -46.04 7.77 -35.74
CA MET A 211 -45.32 9.01 -35.92
C MET A 211 -44.85 9.21 -37.37
N THR A 212 -45.14 10.38 -37.95
CA THR A 212 -44.67 10.74 -39.31
C THR A 212 -43.16 10.89 -39.35
N ARG A 213 -42.55 10.78 -40.53
CA ARG A 213 -41.10 10.94 -40.70
C ARG A 213 -40.57 12.29 -40.21
N ALA A 214 -41.32 13.37 -40.45
CA ALA A 214 -40.93 14.70 -40.01
C ALA A 214 -40.92 14.82 -38.47
N GLN A 215 -41.97 14.29 -37.82
CA GLN A 215 -42.03 14.22 -36.36
C GLN A 215 -40.90 13.33 -35.81
N ALA A 216 -40.60 12.19 -36.43
CA ALA A 216 -39.53 11.30 -36.00
C ALA A 216 -38.14 11.95 -36.06
N LEU A 217 -37.91 12.76 -37.09
CA LEU A 217 -36.69 13.52 -37.26
C LEU A 217 -36.59 14.61 -36.17
N GLU A 218 -37.67 15.33 -35.92
CA GLU A 218 -37.75 16.35 -34.88
C GLU A 218 -37.50 15.78 -33.47
N VAL A 219 -38.08 14.61 -33.17
CA VAL A 219 -37.84 13.90 -31.89
C VAL A 219 -36.37 13.55 -31.72
N ARG A 220 -35.73 13.00 -32.76
CA ARG A 220 -34.31 12.65 -32.75
C ARG A 220 -33.44 13.89 -32.53
N GLU A 221 -33.72 14.98 -33.24
CA GLU A 221 -32.96 16.24 -33.10
C GLU A 221 -33.12 16.84 -31.70
N LYS A 222 -34.33 16.84 -31.14
CA LYS A 222 -34.57 17.33 -29.77
C LYS A 222 -33.84 16.50 -28.72
N ALA A 223 -33.86 15.17 -28.84
CA ALA A 223 -33.16 14.28 -27.92
C ALA A 223 -31.64 14.48 -27.95
N LEU A 224 -31.05 14.54 -29.16
CA LEU A 224 -29.61 14.78 -29.33
C LEU A 224 -29.19 16.18 -28.88
N LYS A 225 -30.03 17.19 -29.15
CA LYS A 225 -29.78 18.56 -28.69
C LYS A 225 -29.81 18.65 -27.16
N ALA A 226 -30.81 18.06 -26.51
CA ALA A 226 -30.92 18.06 -25.05
C ALA A 226 -29.70 17.39 -24.39
N LEU A 227 -29.22 16.26 -24.93
CA LEU A 227 -27.99 15.62 -24.45
C LEU A 227 -26.77 16.55 -24.64
N LYS A 228 -26.64 17.17 -25.82
CA LYS A 228 -25.53 18.09 -26.10
C LYS A 228 -25.52 19.28 -25.15
N ASP A 229 -26.68 19.90 -24.93
CA ASP A 229 -26.81 21.07 -24.05
C ASP A 229 -26.40 20.69 -22.61
N ARG A 230 -26.83 19.52 -22.11
CA ARG A 230 -26.43 18.99 -20.79
C ARG A 230 -24.93 18.71 -20.68
N LEU A 231 -24.31 18.13 -21.72
CA LEU A 231 -22.87 17.87 -21.75
C LEU A 231 -22.08 19.20 -21.74
N ILE A 232 -22.54 20.19 -22.49
CA ILE A 232 -21.91 21.53 -22.50
C ILE A 232 -22.04 22.19 -21.13
N GLU A 233 -23.23 22.16 -20.53
CA GLU A 233 -23.47 22.72 -19.20
C GLU A 233 -22.55 22.10 -18.15
N ARG A 234 -22.42 20.77 -18.15
CA ARG A 234 -21.50 20.07 -17.24
C ARG A 234 -20.04 20.46 -17.47
N ALA A 235 -19.59 20.60 -18.72
CA ALA A 235 -18.24 21.05 -19.03
C ALA A 235 -18.01 22.50 -18.53
N ASN A 236 -18.99 23.38 -18.70
CA ASN A 236 -18.91 24.77 -18.23
C ASN A 236 -18.83 24.85 -16.70
N ILE A 237 -19.56 23.99 -15.97
CA ILE A 237 -19.47 23.93 -14.50
C ILE A 237 -18.06 23.52 -14.05
N ILE A 238 -17.47 22.49 -14.70
CA ILE A 238 -16.10 22.04 -14.39
C ILE A 238 -15.09 23.15 -14.70
N GLN A 239 -15.22 23.79 -15.86
CA GLN A 239 -14.35 24.89 -16.27
C GLN A 239 -14.45 26.09 -15.31
N ALA A 240 -15.66 26.48 -14.91
CA ALA A 240 -15.85 27.58 -13.97
C ALA A 240 -15.16 27.31 -12.62
N ARG A 241 -15.23 26.07 -12.10
CA ARG A 241 -14.52 25.67 -10.88
C ARG A 241 -13.00 25.68 -11.06
N LEU A 242 -12.51 25.25 -12.23
CA LEU A 242 -11.08 25.31 -12.57
C LEU A 242 -10.57 26.75 -12.60
N ASP A 243 -11.33 27.65 -13.21
CA ASP A 243 -11.00 29.07 -13.31
C ASP A 243 -11.02 29.74 -11.92
N GLU A 244 -11.99 29.37 -11.07
CA GLU A 244 -12.10 29.87 -9.69
C GLU A 244 -10.90 29.45 -8.83
N GLU A 245 -10.53 28.16 -8.83
CA GLU A 245 -9.36 27.67 -8.09
C GLU A 245 -8.06 28.28 -8.63
N SER A 246 -7.92 28.40 -9.95
CA SER A 246 -6.76 29.04 -10.59
C SER A 246 -6.64 30.52 -10.21
N ALA A 247 -7.76 31.26 -10.22
CA ALA A 247 -7.79 32.66 -9.81
C ALA A 247 -7.50 32.83 -8.30
N ALA A 248 -8.02 31.91 -7.46
CA ALA A 248 -7.75 31.92 -6.03
C ALA A 248 -6.26 31.69 -5.73
N LEU A 249 -5.63 30.72 -6.41
CA LEU A 249 -4.20 30.45 -6.27
C LEU A 249 -3.36 31.62 -6.76
N LEU A 250 -3.69 32.21 -7.91
CA LEU A 250 -3.00 33.39 -8.44
C LEU A 250 -3.09 34.58 -7.47
N LYS A 251 -4.28 34.84 -6.89
CA LYS A 251 -4.48 35.89 -5.89
C LYS A 251 -3.64 35.65 -4.63
N ARG A 252 -3.57 34.40 -4.15
CA ARG A 252 -2.73 34.02 -3.02
C ARG A 252 -1.24 34.23 -3.31
N GLN A 253 -0.77 33.85 -4.50
CA GLN A 253 0.60 34.11 -4.94
C GLN A 253 0.93 35.60 -4.99
N GLN A 254 0.02 36.42 -5.51
CA GLN A 254 0.20 37.87 -5.53
C GLN A 254 0.28 38.46 -4.12
N ASN A 255 -0.56 38.00 -3.20
CA ASN A 255 -0.52 38.46 -1.81
C ASN A 255 0.80 38.05 -1.13
N PHE A 256 1.21 36.79 -1.26
CA PHE A 256 2.48 36.30 -0.71
C PHE A 256 3.68 37.10 -1.23
N ASN A 257 3.72 37.39 -2.53
CA ASN A 257 4.79 38.19 -3.11
C ASN A 257 4.85 39.64 -2.58
N ARG A 258 3.74 40.20 -2.10
CA ARG A 258 3.69 41.54 -1.52
C ARG A 258 4.17 41.57 -0.07
N ASP A 259 3.83 40.53 0.69
CA ASP A 259 4.09 40.45 2.12
C ASP A 259 5.37 39.64 2.43
N ARG A 260 6.05 39.09 1.40
CA ARG A 260 7.19 38.17 1.50
C ARG A 260 8.27 38.61 2.50
N ASP A 261 8.63 39.89 2.50
CA ASP A 261 9.71 40.41 3.36
C ASP A 261 9.26 40.58 4.84
N GLN A 262 7.97 40.39 5.14
CA GLN A 262 7.37 40.48 6.48
C GLN A 262 6.97 39.11 7.05
N MET A 263 7.16 38.02 6.30
CA MET A 263 6.73 36.67 6.70
C MET A 263 7.80 35.94 7.53
N SER A 264 7.35 35.17 8.52
CA SER A 264 8.19 34.24 9.27
C SER A 264 8.33 32.89 8.55
N ALA A 265 9.33 32.10 8.91
CA ALA A 265 9.57 30.77 8.34
C ALA A 265 8.40 29.79 8.55
N ALA A 266 7.63 29.94 9.62
CA ALA A 266 6.45 29.11 9.87
C ALA A 266 5.29 29.45 8.92
N GLU A 267 5.09 30.74 8.64
CA GLU A 267 4.04 31.20 7.74
C GLU A 267 4.40 30.92 6.26
N GLU A 268 5.69 30.84 5.94
CA GLU A 268 6.18 30.39 4.64
C GLU A 268 5.89 28.89 4.40
N GLU A 269 6.10 28.02 5.39
CA GLU A 269 5.76 26.59 5.31
C GLU A 269 4.24 26.35 5.17
N GLU A 270 3.42 27.14 5.87
CA GLU A 270 1.96 27.08 5.72
C GLU A 270 1.51 27.52 4.32
N TYR A 271 2.15 28.54 3.76
CA TYR A 271 1.87 28.98 2.40
C TYR A 271 2.24 27.91 1.37
N GLU A 272 3.40 27.25 1.50
CA GLU A 272 3.80 26.14 0.61
C GLU A 272 2.75 25.03 0.59
N LYS A 273 2.25 24.62 1.76
CA LYS A 273 1.16 23.61 1.87
C LYS A 273 -0.10 24.06 1.14
N LEU A 274 -0.50 25.32 1.28
CA LEU A 274 -1.68 25.86 0.60
C LEU A 274 -1.52 25.95 -0.93
N VAL A 275 -0.30 26.21 -1.41
CA VAL A 275 0.03 26.18 -2.84
C VAL A 275 -0.07 24.75 -3.37
N ASP A 276 0.54 23.79 -2.68
CA ASP A 276 0.50 22.37 -3.05
C ASP A 276 -0.94 21.84 -3.10
N GLU A 277 -1.76 22.17 -2.09
CA GLU A 277 -3.18 21.84 -2.08
C GLU A 277 -3.95 22.46 -3.25
N GLY A 278 -3.70 23.73 -3.56
CA GLY A 278 -4.37 24.41 -4.66
C GLY A 278 -3.97 23.84 -6.02
N LEU A 279 -2.69 23.53 -6.21
CA LEU A 279 -2.20 22.84 -7.42
C LEU A 279 -2.84 21.47 -7.55
N PHE A 280 -2.94 20.71 -6.45
CA PHE A 280 -3.59 19.41 -6.46
C PHE A 280 -5.06 19.50 -6.91
N ARG A 281 -5.83 20.47 -6.39
CA ARG A 281 -7.23 20.70 -6.83
C ARG A 281 -7.31 21.05 -8.32
N ILE A 282 -6.43 21.93 -8.81
CA ILE A 282 -6.34 22.29 -10.24
C ILE A 282 -6.09 21.04 -11.08
N THR A 283 -5.11 20.20 -10.73
CA THR A 283 -4.81 18.99 -11.51
C THR A 283 -5.97 17.99 -11.57
N ILE A 284 -6.76 17.89 -10.49
CA ILE A 284 -7.97 17.05 -10.46
C ILE A 284 -9.02 17.62 -11.41
N LEU A 285 -9.26 18.93 -11.38
CA LEU A 285 -10.26 19.58 -12.23
C LEU A 285 -9.88 19.47 -13.72
N GLU A 286 -8.60 19.65 -14.06
CA GLU A 286 -8.10 19.43 -15.43
C GLU A 286 -8.32 17.98 -15.89
N ARG A 287 -7.99 17.01 -15.04
CA ARG A 287 -8.20 15.59 -15.36
C ARG A 287 -9.70 15.27 -15.53
N ARG A 288 -10.55 15.85 -14.68
CA ARG A 288 -12.02 15.70 -14.77
C ARG A 288 -12.56 16.29 -16.06
N LEU A 289 -12.10 17.48 -16.45
CA LEU A 289 -12.50 18.13 -17.70
C LEU A 289 -12.13 17.26 -18.91
N LYS A 290 -10.87 16.82 -18.98
CA LYS A 290 -10.38 15.93 -20.05
C LYS A 290 -11.19 14.64 -20.15
N ARG A 291 -11.42 13.96 -19.02
CA ARG A 291 -12.25 12.75 -18.98
C ARG A 291 -13.68 13.04 -19.43
N HIS A 292 -14.25 14.18 -19.05
CA HIS A 292 -15.58 14.57 -19.47
C HIS A 292 -15.66 14.80 -21.00
N GLU A 293 -14.67 15.46 -21.60
CA GLU A 293 -14.59 15.64 -23.06
C GLU A 293 -14.52 14.30 -23.82
N GLU A 294 -13.67 13.37 -23.35
CA GLU A 294 -13.54 12.03 -23.93
C GLU A 294 -14.87 11.25 -23.83
N GLN A 295 -15.52 11.28 -22.67
CA GLN A 295 -16.77 10.56 -22.43
C GLN A 295 -17.99 11.22 -23.10
N ALA A 296 -18.00 12.55 -23.25
CA ALA A 296 -19.11 13.29 -23.85
C ALA A 296 -19.34 12.88 -25.30
N LEU A 297 -18.26 12.73 -26.08
CA LEU A 297 -18.30 12.24 -27.45
C LEU A 297 -18.87 10.82 -27.51
N GLN A 298 -18.38 9.93 -26.65
CA GLN A 298 -18.85 8.56 -26.59
C GLN A 298 -20.35 8.49 -26.27
N LYS A 299 -20.81 9.21 -25.23
CA LYS A 299 -22.23 9.27 -24.84
C LYS A 299 -23.12 9.80 -25.98
N TYR A 300 -22.63 10.79 -26.74
CA TYR A 300 -23.34 11.32 -27.90
C TYR A 300 -23.51 10.25 -29.00
N TYR A 301 -22.45 9.52 -29.35
CA TYR A 301 -22.52 8.45 -30.35
C TYR A 301 -23.39 7.29 -29.89
N GLU A 302 -23.33 6.91 -28.61
CA GLU A 302 -24.18 5.87 -28.06
C GLU A 302 -25.68 6.24 -28.15
N LEU A 303 -26.04 7.49 -27.84
CA LEU A 303 -27.42 7.95 -28.01
C LEU A 303 -27.83 7.97 -29.49
N ASP A 304 -26.99 8.48 -30.40
CA ASP A 304 -27.31 8.48 -31.84
C ASP A 304 -27.52 7.06 -32.38
N HIS A 305 -26.70 6.11 -31.95
CA HIS A 305 -26.85 4.71 -32.30
C HIS A 305 -28.16 4.12 -31.75
N LYS A 306 -28.48 4.37 -30.47
CA LYS A 306 -29.74 3.93 -29.85
C LYS A 306 -30.96 4.50 -30.59
N LEU A 307 -30.95 5.79 -30.93
CA LEU A 307 -32.04 6.44 -31.67
C LEU A 307 -32.22 5.87 -33.08
N ARG A 308 -31.14 5.45 -33.76
CA ARG A 308 -31.23 4.79 -35.07
C ARG A 308 -31.82 3.38 -34.99
N ALA A 309 -31.54 2.66 -33.90
CA ALA A 309 -32.01 1.30 -33.68
C ALA A 309 -33.41 1.22 -33.03
N ASP A 310 -33.95 2.37 -32.57
CA ASP A 310 -35.21 2.41 -31.82
C ASP A 310 -36.43 2.11 -32.72
N PRO A 311 -37.24 1.08 -32.39
CA PRO A 311 -38.46 0.75 -33.13
C PRO A 311 -39.47 1.90 -33.26
N ARG A 312 -39.53 2.80 -32.27
CA ARG A 312 -40.45 3.95 -32.26
C ARG A 312 -40.04 5.02 -33.28
N LEU A 313 -38.77 5.01 -33.71
CA LEU A 313 -38.23 5.87 -34.76
C LEU A 313 -38.11 5.16 -36.12
N ALA A 314 -38.69 3.96 -36.28
CA ALA A 314 -38.57 3.16 -37.50
C ALA A 314 -39.09 3.84 -38.78
N SER A 315 -39.95 4.86 -38.67
CA SER A 315 -40.38 5.68 -39.83
C SER A 315 -39.23 6.47 -40.48
N LEU A 316 -38.08 6.59 -39.81
CA LEU A 316 -36.82 7.10 -40.39
C LEU A 316 -36.09 6.06 -41.25
N VAL A 317 -36.21 4.76 -40.94
CA VAL A 317 -35.51 3.66 -41.62
C VAL A 317 -36.30 3.13 -42.82
N ASN A 318 -37.63 3.05 -42.70
CA ASN A 318 -38.53 2.44 -43.69
C ASN A 318 -38.64 3.15 -45.05
N ALA A 319 -37.97 4.30 -45.24
CA ALA A 319 -37.92 5.01 -46.53
C ALA A 319 -36.72 4.60 -47.42
N GLY A 320 -35.78 3.79 -46.91
CA GLY A 320 -34.66 3.26 -47.70
C GLY A 320 -35.05 2.08 -48.61
N MET A 321 -36.15 1.40 -48.31
CA MET A 321 -36.78 0.41 -49.18
C MET A 321 -38.04 1.03 -49.80
N GLY A 322 -37.83 2.00 -50.70
CA GLY A 322 -38.86 2.37 -51.65
C GLY A 322 -39.30 1.10 -52.39
N LYS A 323 -40.61 0.86 -52.40
CA LYS A 323 -41.25 -0.21 -53.19
C LYS A 323 -40.68 -0.19 -54.61
N ALA A 324 -39.81 -1.14 -54.93
CA ALA A 324 -39.57 -1.54 -56.30
C ALA A 324 -40.81 -2.34 -56.72
N TYR A 325 -41.71 -1.66 -57.44
CA TYR A 325 -42.74 -2.32 -58.24
C TYR A 325 -42.11 -3.02 -59.42
#